data_AF-A0A530QVQ3-F1
#
_entry.id   AF-A0A530QVQ3-F1
#
_cell.length_a   1.000
_cell.length_b   1.000
_cell.length_c   1.000
_cell.angle_alpha   90.00
_cell.angle_beta   90.00
_cell.angle_gamma   90.00
#
_symmetry.space_group_name_H-M   'P 1'
#
loop_
_entity.id
_entity.type
_entity.pdbx_description
1 polymer ?
#
loop_
_entity_poly.entity_id
_entity_poly.type
_entity_poly.pdbx_seq_one_letter_code
_entity_poly.pdbx_strand_id
1 'polypeptide(L)'
;MGTRAGGRRTGPKCIAIVGPFASGKTTLLEAILARTGAIPRQNPVSSGNTVSDHSPEARAHAMSVEATFATTEFMGEKLTFVDCPGSIEFSFEAEPVLAACDIAVVVAEADEKKIPALQLIMRKLDDLGVPRIMFLNKVDKAISGVRDTLKLLQPASSVPLLLRQIPLRKNGVVIGSIDLALERAYIYREYAESEVAQIPSDDRARELEARFSMLETLADHDDQLMEQLLEEIEPPKDAIFDDLAADLRDGAVTPVLIGTAEKGNGVLRLLKTIRHDAPDIEATRKRLGAPDGNATVVQVMKTIHTAHG
;
A
#
# COMPACT_ATOMS: atom_id res chain seq x y z
N MET A 1 8.25 -26.48 -5.15
CA MET A 1 7.57 -25.34 -4.50
C MET A 1 8.23 -24.11 -5.06
N GLY A 2 7.44 -23.24 -5.69
CA GLY A 2 7.91 -22.04 -6.39
C GLY A 2 8.81 -21.19 -5.50
N THR A 3 9.91 -20.73 -6.08
CA THR A 3 10.85 -19.79 -5.49
C THR A 3 10.95 -18.54 -6.37
N ARG A 4 9.84 -18.15 -7.01
CA ARG A 4 9.77 -17.01 -7.93
C ARG A 4 10.19 -15.74 -7.20
N ALA A 5 9.67 -15.49 -6.00
CA ALA A 5 10.09 -14.34 -5.21
C ALA A 5 11.42 -14.60 -4.47
N GLY A 6 11.76 -15.87 -4.29
CA GLY A 6 12.87 -16.32 -3.47
C GLY A 6 12.61 -16.12 -1.97
N GLY A 7 13.67 -15.90 -1.21
CA GLY A 7 13.54 -15.63 0.22
C GLY A 7 12.89 -14.28 0.55
N ARG A 8 12.40 -14.15 1.79
CA ARG A 8 11.92 -12.86 2.32
C ARG A 8 13.05 -11.82 2.32
N ARG A 9 12.75 -10.63 1.80
CA ARG A 9 13.68 -9.51 1.62
C ARG A 9 13.77 -8.65 2.89
N THR A 10 14.84 -8.81 3.67
CA THR A 10 15.06 -8.10 4.93
C THR A 10 15.82 -6.79 4.76
N GLY A 11 15.71 -5.90 5.74
CA GLY A 11 16.52 -4.68 5.83
C GLY A 11 15.65 -3.43 5.99
N PRO A 12 16.28 -2.25 6.04
CA PRO A 12 15.54 -1.00 6.02
C PRO A 12 14.77 -0.86 4.71
N LYS A 13 13.59 -0.25 4.77
CA LYS A 13 12.79 0.07 3.59
C LYS A 13 12.37 1.54 3.60
N CYS A 14 12.45 2.19 2.45
CA CYS A 14 11.95 3.53 2.18
C CYS A 14 10.65 3.43 1.37
N ILE A 15 9.55 3.94 1.93
CA ILE A 15 8.20 3.82 1.38
C ILE A 15 7.62 5.20 1.10
N ALA A 16 7.34 5.49 -0.16
CA ALA A 16 6.63 6.72 -0.52
C ALA A 16 5.12 6.55 -0.29
N ILE A 17 4.45 7.50 0.35
CA ILE A 17 2.99 7.56 0.41
C ILE A 17 2.53 8.64 -0.58
N VAL A 18 1.89 8.21 -1.66
CA VAL A 18 1.42 9.07 -2.75
C VAL A 18 -0.06 8.83 -3.02
N GLY A 19 -0.69 9.72 -3.76
CA GLY A 19 -2.12 9.65 -4.03
C GLY A 19 -2.75 11.04 -4.16
N PRO A 20 -3.95 11.14 -4.76
CA PRO A 20 -4.61 12.41 -5.01
C PRO A 20 -4.82 13.26 -3.74
N PHE A 21 -5.08 14.55 -3.91
CA PHE A 21 -5.45 15.44 -2.82
C PHE A 21 -6.62 14.88 -1.99
N ALA A 22 -6.52 15.01 -0.67
CA ALA A 22 -7.53 14.53 0.30
C ALA A 22 -7.87 13.01 0.26
N SER A 23 -7.04 12.17 -0.38
CA SER A 23 -7.19 10.70 -0.36
C SER A 23 -6.93 10.08 1.03
N GLY A 24 -6.27 10.81 1.94
CA GLY A 24 -5.97 10.39 3.31
C GLY A 24 -4.55 9.88 3.53
N LYS A 25 -3.58 10.30 2.71
CA LYS A 25 -2.14 9.96 2.87
C LYS A 25 -1.60 10.27 4.26
N THR A 26 -1.72 11.52 4.71
CA THR A 26 -1.27 11.94 6.04
C THR A 26 -1.99 11.21 7.17
N THR A 27 -3.29 10.97 7.00
CA THR A 27 -4.07 10.16 7.95
C THR A 27 -3.57 8.72 8.03
N LEU A 28 -3.18 8.14 6.89
CA LEU A 28 -2.59 6.80 6.84
C LEU A 28 -1.21 6.79 7.51
N LEU A 29 -0.37 7.80 7.28
CA LEU A 29 0.92 7.93 7.97
C LEU A 29 0.74 7.98 9.49
N GLU A 30 -0.14 8.85 9.99
CA GLU A 30 -0.44 8.94 11.43
C GLU A 30 -0.91 7.59 12.00
N ALA A 31 -1.79 6.89 11.27
CA ALA A 31 -2.28 5.58 11.68
C ALA A 31 -1.16 4.53 11.73
N ILE A 32 -0.21 4.56 10.79
CA ILE A 32 0.97 3.70 10.75
C ILE A 32 1.86 3.98 11.98
N LEU A 33 2.18 5.25 12.25
CA LEU A 33 3.04 5.64 13.37
C LEU A 33 2.39 5.27 14.71
N ALA A 34 1.07 5.45 14.85
CA ALA A 34 0.35 5.05 16.05
C ALA A 34 0.30 3.52 16.22
N ARG A 35 0.05 2.76 15.13
CA ARG A 35 0.00 1.29 15.16
C ARG A 35 1.33 0.66 15.57
N THR A 36 2.44 1.30 15.18
CA THR A 36 3.80 0.85 15.47
C THR A 36 4.34 1.39 16.79
N GLY A 37 3.59 2.26 17.48
CA GLY A 37 3.99 2.86 18.76
C GLY A 37 5.00 4.01 18.64
N ALA A 38 5.31 4.48 17.43
CA ALA A 38 6.19 5.63 17.22
C ALA A 38 5.57 6.94 17.73
N ILE A 39 4.24 7.02 17.76
CA ILE A 39 3.47 8.08 18.42
C ILE A 39 2.42 7.44 19.35
N PRO A 40 2.02 8.11 20.44
CA PRO A 40 1.10 7.53 21.42
C PRO A 40 -0.32 7.30 20.87
N ARG A 41 -0.74 8.12 19.90
CA ARG A 41 -2.05 8.04 19.24
C ARG A 41 -2.00 8.72 17.88
N GLN A 42 -2.93 8.32 17.02
CA GLN A 42 -3.19 8.99 15.74
C GLN A 42 -3.85 10.35 15.97
N ASN A 43 -3.32 11.40 15.34
CA ASN A 43 -3.93 12.73 15.37
C ASN A 43 -4.73 12.99 14.09
N PRO A 44 -5.92 13.61 14.18
CA PRO A 44 -6.65 14.01 13.00
C PRO A 44 -5.93 15.17 12.30
N VAL A 45 -5.98 15.20 10.97
CA VAL A 45 -5.36 16.28 10.16
C VAL A 45 -5.90 17.66 10.56
N SER A 46 -7.19 17.74 10.90
CA SER A 46 -7.84 18.96 11.38
C SER A 46 -7.26 19.53 12.69
N SER A 47 -6.46 18.76 13.43
CA SER A 47 -5.80 19.26 14.65
C SER A 47 -4.56 20.11 14.38
N GLY A 48 -4.01 20.08 13.16
CA GLY A 48 -2.73 20.74 12.83
C GLY A 48 -1.50 20.18 13.56
N ASN A 49 -1.66 19.07 14.28
CA ASN A 49 -0.62 18.44 15.11
C ASN A 49 -0.22 17.06 14.57
N THR A 50 -0.41 16.81 13.28
CA THR A 50 0.12 15.61 12.63
C THR A 50 1.65 15.74 12.50
N VAL A 51 2.34 14.60 12.45
CA VAL A 51 3.78 14.51 12.20
C VAL A 51 4.14 15.09 10.83
N SER A 52 3.25 14.93 9.84
CA SER A 52 3.48 15.41 8.48
C SER A 52 3.30 16.92 8.33
N ASP A 53 2.17 17.47 8.79
CA ASP A 53 1.77 18.87 8.53
C ASP A 53 2.20 19.80 9.67
N HIS A 54 3.50 19.83 9.97
CA HIS A 54 4.06 20.61 11.08
C HIS A 54 4.49 22.03 10.69
N SER A 55 4.73 22.30 9.40
CA SER A 55 5.12 23.64 8.93
C SER A 55 3.97 24.65 9.03
N PRO A 56 4.26 25.95 9.26
CA PRO A 56 3.25 27.01 9.31
C PRO A 56 2.37 27.05 8.05
N GLU A 57 2.97 26.84 6.88
CA GLU A 57 2.31 26.83 5.58
C GLU A 57 1.34 25.65 5.46
N ALA A 58 1.77 24.44 5.84
CA ALA A 58 0.90 23.26 5.80
C ALA A 58 -0.32 23.43 6.71
N ARG A 59 -0.11 24.02 7.90
CA ARG A 59 -1.18 24.35 8.85
C ARG A 59 -2.11 25.43 8.33
N ALA A 60 -1.57 26.49 7.71
CA ALA A 60 -2.36 27.60 7.17
C ALA A 60 -3.24 27.16 5.99
N HIS A 61 -2.72 26.29 5.12
CA HIS A 61 -3.44 25.78 3.95
C HIS A 61 -4.24 24.49 4.24
N ALA A 62 -4.13 23.93 5.45
CA ALA A 62 -4.74 22.66 5.85
C ALA A 62 -4.45 21.50 4.86
N MET A 63 -3.23 21.48 4.32
CA MET A 63 -2.77 20.49 3.35
C MET A 63 -1.25 20.33 3.39
N SER A 64 -0.76 19.15 3.04
CA SER A 64 0.67 18.91 2.90
C SER A 64 1.21 19.67 1.67
N VAL A 65 2.18 20.55 1.92
CA VAL A 65 2.88 21.36 0.90
C VAL A 65 4.28 20.83 0.60
N GLU A 66 4.78 19.92 1.44
CA GLU A 66 6.14 19.44 1.39
C GLU A 66 6.22 17.95 1.74
N ALA A 67 7.26 17.24 1.27
CA ALA A 67 7.46 15.84 1.63
C ALA A 67 7.99 15.71 3.07
N THR A 68 7.35 14.89 3.90
CA THR A 68 7.73 14.66 5.30
C THR A 68 8.15 13.21 5.55
N PHE A 69 9.29 13.04 6.22
CA PHE A 69 9.89 11.75 6.51
C PHE A 69 9.58 11.34 7.95
N ALA A 70 9.04 10.13 8.13
CA ALA A 70 8.83 9.55 9.45
C ALA A 70 9.31 8.09 9.46
N THR A 71 10.04 7.72 10.51
CA THR A 71 10.61 6.39 10.64
C THR A 71 10.00 5.67 11.84
N THR A 72 9.71 4.39 11.66
CA THR A 72 9.20 3.51 12.71
C THR A 72 9.84 2.13 12.64
N GLU A 73 9.62 1.31 13.66
CA GLU A 73 10.02 -0.09 13.71
C GLU A 73 8.79 -0.98 13.66
N PHE A 74 8.83 -2.02 12.83
CA PHE A 74 7.78 -3.02 12.75
C PHE A 74 8.39 -4.42 12.67
N MET A 75 8.17 -5.24 13.70
CA MET A 75 8.67 -6.62 13.78
C MET A 75 10.19 -6.76 13.56
N GLY A 76 10.98 -5.85 14.15
CA GLY A 76 12.45 -5.85 14.03
C GLY A 76 12.99 -5.23 12.75
N GLU A 77 12.15 -4.61 11.93
CA GLU A 77 12.55 -3.93 10.70
C GLU A 77 12.25 -2.44 10.74
N LYS A 78 13.22 -1.64 10.28
CA LYS A 78 13.12 -0.18 10.21
C LYS A 78 12.43 0.23 8.92
N LEU A 79 11.29 0.91 9.04
CA LEU A 79 10.51 1.40 7.91
C LEU A 79 10.50 2.93 7.94
N THR A 80 10.96 3.55 6.86
CA THR A 80 10.90 5.00 6.66
C THR A 80 9.81 5.31 5.65
N PHE A 81 8.76 5.98 6.12
CA PHE A 81 7.68 6.47 5.28
C PHE A 81 7.91 7.92 4.90
N VAL A 82 7.57 8.27 3.66
CA VAL A 82 7.63 9.63 3.14
C VAL A 82 6.26 10.05 2.67
N ASP A 83 5.57 10.88 3.46
CA ASP A 83 4.27 11.43 3.06
C ASP A 83 4.49 12.54 2.03
N CYS A 84 4.04 12.31 0.81
CA CYS A 84 4.23 13.23 -0.30
C CYS A 84 2.97 14.09 -0.50
N PRO A 85 3.11 15.38 -0.89
CA PRO A 85 1.97 16.24 -1.22
C PRO A 85 1.04 15.63 -2.28
N GLY A 86 -0.27 15.83 -2.11
CA GLY A 86 -1.28 15.34 -3.05
C GLY A 86 -1.76 16.36 -4.07
N SER A 87 -1.37 17.63 -3.91
CA SER A 87 -1.70 18.69 -4.87
C SER A 87 -0.71 18.66 -6.02
N ILE A 88 -1.21 18.90 -7.23
CA ILE A 88 -0.37 18.99 -8.42
C ILE A 88 0.65 20.13 -8.34
N GLU A 89 0.31 21.20 -7.61
CA GLU A 89 1.18 22.37 -7.39
C GLU A 89 2.46 22.01 -6.63
N PHE A 90 2.41 20.97 -5.80
CA PHE A 90 3.53 20.48 -4.99
C PHE A 90 4.05 19.12 -5.47
N SER A 91 3.71 18.72 -6.69
CA SER A 91 4.12 17.42 -7.24
C SER A 91 5.65 17.24 -7.34
N PHE A 92 6.39 18.34 -7.47
CA PHE A 92 7.86 18.33 -7.50
C PHE A 92 8.49 17.81 -6.20
N GLU A 93 7.83 17.97 -5.05
CA GLU A 93 8.30 17.44 -3.75
C GLU A 93 8.32 15.90 -3.74
N ALA A 94 7.45 15.26 -4.53
CA ALA A 94 7.38 13.81 -4.61
C ALA A 94 8.45 13.23 -5.55
N GLU A 95 8.93 13.99 -6.53
CA GLU A 95 9.85 13.48 -7.56
C GLU A 95 11.14 12.86 -7.02
N PRO A 96 11.92 13.55 -6.16
CA PRO A 96 13.16 12.98 -5.65
C PRO A 96 12.92 11.81 -4.68
N VAL A 97 11.74 11.75 -4.05
CA VAL A 97 11.32 10.63 -3.20
C VAL A 97 11.02 9.41 -4.06
N LEU A 98 10.21 9.56 -5.11
CA LEU A 98 9.84 8.48 -6.02
C LEU A 98 11.04 7.94 -6.80
N ALA A 99 12.01 8.81 -7.10
CA ALA A 99 13.25 8.42 -7.75
C ALA A 99 14.14 7.53 -6.87
N ALA A 100 13.89 7.41 -5.56
CA ALA A 100 14.78 6.70 -4.64
C ALA A 100 14.09 5.76 -3.64
N CYS A 101 12.76 5.75 -3.54
CA CYS A 101 12.04 4.83 -2.66
C CYS A 101 12.12 3.37 -3.14
N ASP A 102 11.97 2.42 -2.22
CA ASP A 102 11.93 1.00 -2.57
C ASP A 102 10.56 0.60 -3.12
N ILE A 103 9.50 1.20 -2.57
CA ILE A 103 8.10 0.91 -2.90
C ILE A 103 7.23 2.14 -2.66
N ALA A 104 6.12 2.25 -3.40
CA ALA A 104 5.09 3.25 -3.15
C ALA A 104 3.81 2.63 -2.56
N VAL A 105 3.19 3.33 -1.61
CA VAL A 105 1.80 3.12 -1.19
C VAL A 105 0.95 4.19 -1.85
N VAL A 106 0.13 3.78 -2.81
CA VAL A 106 -0.81 4.65 -3.52
C VAL A 106 -2.13 4.66 -2.76
N VAL A 107 -2.44 5.78 -2.10
CA VAL A 107 -3.69 5.96 -1.38
C VAL A 107 -4.75 6.47 -2.35
N ALA A 108 -5.80 5.67 -2.54
CA ALA A 108 -6.92 5.98 -3.41
C ALA A 108 -8.24 5.90 -2.64
N GLU A 109 -9.30 6.48 -3.19
CA GLU A 109 -10.66 6.36 -2.67
C GLU A 109 -11.65 6.21 -3.84
N ALA A 110 -12.88 5.81 -3.54
CA ALA A 110 -13.94 5.66 -4.53
C ALA A 110 -14.50 7.03 -4.99
N ASP A 111 -13.67 7.83 -5.67
CA ASP A 111 -14.04 9.15 -6.20
C ASP A 111 -13.55 9.34 -7.65
N GLU A 112 -14.49 9.34 -8.59
CA GLU A 112 -14.25 9.51 -10.02
C GLU A 112 -13.52 10.80 -10.36
N LYS A 113 -13.76 11.87 -9.60
CA LYS A 113 -13.14 13.18 -9.85
C LYS A 113 -11.63 13.16 -9.61
N LYS A 114 -11.13 12.16 -8.88
CA LYS A 114 -9.72 12.01 -8.53
C LYS A 114 -8.96 11.08 -9.45
N ILE A 115 -9.65 10.36 -10.35
CA ILE A 115 -9.03 9.43 -11.31
C ILE A 115 -7.98 10.10 -12.20
N PRO A 116 -8.20 11.31 -12.76
CA PRO A 116 -7.17 11.96 -13.59
C PRO A 116 -5.87 12.23 -12.81
N ALA A 117 -5.98 12.65 -11.54
CA ALA A 117 -4.81 12.83 -10.69
C ALA A 117 -4.13 11.49 -10.34
N LEU A 118 -4.92 10.44 -10.09
CA LEU A 118 -4.40 9.10 -9.84
C LEU A 118 -3.65 8.55 -11.07
N GLN A 119 -4.16 8.77 -12.29
CA GLN A 119 -3.52 8.39 -13.55
C GLN A 119 -2.12 8.99 -13.70
N LEU A 120 -1.96 10.28 -13.39
CA LEU A 120 -0.66 10.94 -13.44
C LEU A 120 0.34 10.32 -12.44
N ILE A 121 -0.12 10.01 -11.23
CA ILE A 121 0.70 9.38 -10.20
C ILE A 121 1.13 7.97 -10.61
N MET A 122 0.18 7.15 -11.07
CA MET A 122 0.45 5.78 -11.51
C MET A 122 1.40 5.74 -12.70
N ARG A 123 1.19 6.62 -13.69
CA ARG A 123 2.11 6.75 -14.83
C ARG A 123 3.52 7.14 -14.41
N LYS A 124 3.68 8.08 -13.46
CA LYS A 124 5.01 8.45 -12.93
C LYS A 124 5.70 7.26 -12.26
N LEU A 125 4.96 6.43 -11.54
CA LEU A 125 5.49 5.21 -10.94
C LEU A 125 5.88 4.18 -12.02
N ASP A 126 5.12 4.07 -13.11
CA ASP A 126 5.45 3.24 -14.27
C ASP A 126 6.75 3.70 -14.94
N ASP A 127 6.87 4.99 -15.22
CA ASP A 127 8.05 5.60 -15.87
C ASP A 127 9.33 5.37 -15.03
N LEU A 128 9.20 5.28 -13.70
CA LEU A 128 10.31 5.04 -12.76
C LEU A 128 10.49 3.55 -12.39
N GLY A 129 9.63 2.67 -12.89
CA GLY A 129 9.61 1.24 -12.54
C GLY A 129 9.42 0.97 -11.05
N VAL A 130 8.74 1.87 -10.31
CA VAL A 130 8.56 1.75 -8.85
C VAL A 130 7.46 0.73 -8.53
N PRO A 131 7.78 -0.37 -7.81
CA PRO A 131 6.77 -1.29 -7.27
C PRO A 131 5.79 -0.56 -6.36
N ARG A 132 4.52 -1.00 -6.34
CA ARG A 132 3.50 -0.27 -5.60
C ARG A 132 2.37 -1.13 -5.06
N ILE A 133 1.83 -0.71 -3.93
CA ILE A 133 0.61 -1.24 -3.32
C ILE A 133 -0.42 -0.13 -3.34
N MET A 134 -1.65 -0.44 -3.73
CA MET A 134 -2.78 0.48 -3.57
C MET A 134 -3.46 0.23 -2.23
N PHE A 135 -3.60 1.28 -1.42
CA PHE A 135 -4.47 1.28 -0.26
C PHE A 135 -5.76 2.00 -0.60
N LEU A 136 -6.83 1.23 -0.85
CA LEU A 136 -8.17 1.76 -1.07
C LEU A 136 -8.75 2.18 0.28
N ASN A 137 -8.71 3.49 0.52
CA ASN A 137 -9.12 4.13 1.76
C ASN A 137 -10.61 4.48 1.74
N LYS A 138 -11.15 4.80 2.93
CA LYS A 138 -12.53 5.26 3.15
C LYS A 138 -13.58 4.29 2.64
N VAL A 139 -13.31 2.98 2.73
CA VAL A 139 -14.25 1.94 2.27
C VAL A 139 -15.55 1.90 3.08
N ASP A 140 -15.57 2.54 4.25
CA ASP A 140 -16.77 2.78 5.06
C ASP A 140 -17.68 3.89 4.50
N LYS A 141 -17.15 4.77 3.65
CA LYS A 141 -17.88 5.87 3.00
C LYS A 141 -18.24 5.56 1.54
N ALA A 142 -17.70 4.48 0.97
CA ALA A 142 -17.95 4.10 -0.41
C ALA A 142 -19.39 3.60 -0.60
N ILE A 143 -20.12 4.25 -1.51
CA ILE A 143 -21.49 3.85 -1.91
C ILE A 143 -21.44 2.58 -2.75
N SER A 144 -20.48 2.49 -3.67
CA SER A 144 -20.25 1.34 -4.53
C SER A 144 -19.55 0.19 -3.80
N GLY A 145 -19.67 -1.02 -4.35
CA GLY A 145 -18.87 -2.15 -3.89
C GLY A 145 -17.38 -1.93 -4.17
N VAL A 146 -16.52 -2.60 -3.40
CA VAL A 146 -15.06 -2.57 -3.63
C VAL A 146 -14.72 -3.07 -5.04
N ARG A 147 -15.35 -4.15 -5.52
CA ARG A 147 -15.15 -4.66 -6.88
C ARG A 147 -15.48 -3.62 -7.97
N ASP A 148 -16.60 -2.91 -7.83
CA ASP A 148 -16.98 -1.87 -8.79
C ASP A 148 -16.04 -0.66 -8.72
N THR A 149 -15.59 -0.31 -7.51
CA THR A 149 -14.56 0.71 -7.31
C THR A 149 -13.26 0.32 -8.02
N LEU A 150 -12.82 -0.94 -7.93
CA LEU A 150 -11.63 -1.39 -8.64
C LEU A 150 -11.78 -1.29 -10.15
N LYS A 151 -12.93 -1.71 -10.71
CA LYS A 151 -13.21 -1.56 -12.15
C LYS A 151 -13.12 -0.10 -12.59
N LEU A 152 -13.64 0.81 -11.76
CA LEU A 152 -13.57 2.24 -12.00
C LEU A 152 -12.13 2.79 -11.93
N LEU A 153 -11.31 2.29 -11.00
CA LEU A 153 -9.93 2.74 -10.83
C LEU A 153 -8.95 2.06 -11.80
N GLN A 154 -9.30 0.90 -12.38
CA GLN A 154 -8.44 0.11 -13.26
C GLN A 154 -7.84 0.91 -14.43
N PRO A 155 -8.57 1.82 -15.12
CA PRO A 155 -8.00 2.65 -16.18
C PRO A 155 -6.88 3.60 -15.72
N ALA A 156 -6.66 3.75 -14.41
CA ALA A 156 -5.51 4.48 -13.88
C ALA A 156 -4.25 3.62 -13.75
N SER A 157 -4.37 2.30 -13.83
CA SER A 157 -3.28 1.35 -13.70
C SER A 157 -3.03 0.64 -15.02
N SER A 158 -1.78 0.64 -15.48
CA SER A 158 -1.34 -0.13 -16.66
C SER A 158 -1.32 -1.63 -16.41
N VAL A 159 -1.24 -2.05 -15.14
CA VAL A 159 -1.24 -3.44 -14.68
C VAL A 159 -2.50 -3.78 -13.87
N PRO A 160 -2.87 -5.06 -13.72
CA PRO A 160 -4.05 -5.46 -12.95
C PRO A 160 -4.04 -4.93 -11.51
N LEU A 161 -5.17 -4.37 -11.07
CA LEU A 161 -5.44 -4.06 -9.67
C LEU A 161 -5.84 -5.34 -8.94
N LEU A 162 -4.87 -6.02 -8.33
CA LEU A 162 -5.06 -7.31 -7.71
C LEU A 162 -5.69 -7.18 -6.32
N LEU A 163 -6.99 -7.45 -6.20
CA LEU A 163 -7.68 -7.40 -4.92
C LEU A 163 -7.22 -8.51 -3.99
N ARG A 164 -6.58 -8.17 -2.86
CA ARG A 164 -6.17 -9.16 -1.85
C ARG A 164 -7.17 -9.37 -0.74
N GLN A 165 -8.17 -8.48 -0.66
CA GLN A 165 -9.11 -8.42 0.44
C GLN A 165 -10.51 -8.04 -0.04
N ILE A 166 -11.52 -8.73 0.47
CA ILE A 166 -12.92 -8.32 0.27
C ILE A 166 -13.50 -7.76 1.58
N PRO A 167 -14.38 -6.73 1.53
CA PRO A 167 -14.91 -6.11 2.73
C PRO A 167 -15.95 -7.02 3.41
N LEU A 168 -15.84 -7.27 4.71
CA LEU A 168 -16.90 -7.88 5.51
C LEU A 168 -17.94 -6.83 5.85
N ARG A 169 -19.21 -7.14 5.61
CA ARG A 169 -20.32 -6.21 5.86
C ARG A 169 -21.33 -6.80 6.83
N LYS A 170 -21.83 -5.95 7.72
CA LYS A 170 -23.00 -6.26 8.56
C LYS A 170 -23.97 -5.11 8.44
N ASN A 171 -25.19 -5.39 7.99
CA ASN A 171 -26.24 -4.38 7.74
C ASN A 171 -25.75 -3.23 6.83
N GLY A 172 -25.01 -3.56 5.77
CA GLY A 172 -24.46 -2.58 4.82
C GLY A 172 -23.18 -1.87 5.26
N VAL A 173 -22.81 -1.95 6.54
CA VAL A 173 -21.62 -1.31 7.10
C VAL A 173 -20.41 -2.22 7.01
N VAL A 174 -19.27 -1.69 6.58
CA VAL A 174 -17.99 -2.43 6.58
C VAL A 174 -17.50 -2.60 8.01
N ILE A 175 -17.40 -3.85 8.48
CA ILE A 175 -16.95 -4.21 9.84
C ILE A 175 -15.57 -4.89 9.84
N GLY A 176 -15.00 -5.16 8.67
CA GLY A 176 -13.77 -5.94 8.56
C GLY A 176 -13.39 -6.22 7.12
N SER A 177 -12.45 -7.14 6.95
CA SER A 177 -12.06 -7.68 5.65
C SER A 177 -11.78 -9.18 5.71
N ILE A 178 -11.91 -9.88 4.60
CA ILE A 178 -11.42 -11.24 4.43
C ILE A 178 -10.14 -11.16 3.60
N ASP A 179 -9.05 -11.71 4.12
CA ASP A 179 -7.79 -11.85 3.40
C ASP A 179 -7.83 -13.12 2.55
N LEU A 180 -7.71 -12.95 1.23
CA LEU A 180 -7.91 -14.03 0.26
C LEU A 180 -6.72 -15.00 0.17
N ALA A 181 -5.53 -14.57 0.58
CA ALA A 181 -4.34 -15.43 0.59
C ALA A 181 -4.29 -16.27 1.88
N LEU A 182 -4.66 -15.67 3.02
CA LEU A 182 -4.72 -16.40 4.29
C LEU A 182 -6.02 -17.20 4.47
N GLU A 183 -7.08 -16.82 3.76
CA GLU A 183 -8.46 -17.29 3.96
C GLU A 183 -8.94 -17.06 5.39
N ARG A 184 -8.81 -15.82 5.88
CA ARG A 184 -9.19 -15.43 7.24
C ARG A 184 -9.95 -14.12 7.27
N ALA A 185 -10.93 -14.03 8.16
CA ALA A 185 -11.63 -12.80 8.45
C ALA A 185 -10.85 -11.97 9.49
N TYR A 186 -10.81 -10.66 9.29
CA TYR A 186 -10.27 -9.67 10.19
C TYR A 186 -11.37 -8.68 10.54
N ILE A 187 -11.89 -8.75 11.75
CA ILE A 187 -12.92 -7.84 12.25
C ILE A 187 -12.23 -6.59 12.80
N TYR A 188 -12.58 -5.45 12.26
CA TYR A 188 -11.96 -4.18 12.60
C TYR A 188 -12.29 -3.76 14.04
N ARG A 189 -11.25 -3.28 14.73
CA ARG A 189 -11.34 -2.62 16.03
C ARG A 189 -10.69 -1.25 15.86
N GLU A 190 -11.45 -0.18 16.06
CA GLU A 190 -10.96 1.17 15.81
C GLU A 190 -9.70 1.44 16.64
N TYR A 191 -8.64 1.90 15.96
CA TYR A 191 -7.32 2.19 16.51
C TYR A 191 -6.60 1.00 17.18
N ALA A 192 -7.17 -0.21 17.12
CA ALA A 192 -6.64 -1.44 17.71
C ALA A 192 -6.39 -2.50 16.62
N GLU A 193 -5.66 -3.57 16.96
CA GLU A 193 -5.47 -4.67 16.01
C GLU A 193 -6.82 -5.33 15.71
N SER A 194 -6.99 -5.74 14.46
CA SER A 194 -8.21 -6.45 14.05
C SER A 194 -8.27 -7.81 14.72
N GLU A 195 -9.47 -8.23 15.12
CA GLU A 195 -9.71 -9.57 15.63
C GLU A 195 -9.71 -10.58 14.49
N VAL A 196 -8.95 -11.65 14.63
CA VAL A 196 -8.93 -12.75 13.66
C VAL A 196 -10.11 -13.66 13.93
N ALA A 197 -10.94 -13.89 12.92
CA ALA A 197 -12.10 -14.75 12.98
C ALA A 197 -12.14 -15.72 11.78
N GLN A 198 -12.99 -16.73 11.88
CA GLN A 198 -13.36 -17.54 10.71
C GLN A 198 -14.22 -16.72 9.75
N ILE A 199 -14.17 -17.07 8.47
CA ILE A 199 -15.02 -16.46 7.45
C ILE A 199 -16.48 -16.87 7.73
N PRO A 200 -17.43 -15.92 7.83
CA PRO A 200 -18.85 -16.23 7.99
C PRO A 200 -19.36 -17.11 6.85
N SER A 201 -20.30 -18.02 7.14
CA SER A 201 -20.90 -18.92 6.14
C SER A 201 -21.44 -18.17 4.93
N ASP A 202 -22.10 -17.05 5.18
CA ASP A 202 -22.79 -16.24 4.16
C ASP A 202 -21.80 -15.53 3.22
N ASP A 203 -20.54 -15.41 3.64
CA ASP A 203 -19.46 -14.80 2.87
C ASP A 203 -18.62 -15.83 2.09
N ARG A 204 -18.75 -17.14 2.37
CA ARG A 204 -17.85 -18.16 1.80
C ARG A 204 -17.91 -18.22 0.28
N ALA A 205 -19.11 -18.14 -0.32
CA ALA A 205 -19.24 -18.15 -1.78
C ALA A 205 -18.55 -16.94 -2.45
N ARG A 206 -18.70 -15.75 -1.85
CA ARG A 206 -18.07 -14.52 -2.34
C ARG A 206 -16.55 -14.55 -2.18
N GLU A 207 -16.07 -15.14 -1.09
CA GLU A 207 -14.65 -15.35 -0.86
C GLU A 207 -14.04 -16.32 -1.87
N LEU A 208 -14.67 -17.48 -2.11
CA LEU A 208 -14.19 -18.46 -3.10
C LEU A 208 -14.08 -17.83 -4.50
N GLU A 209 -15.12 -17.10 -4.94
CA GLU A 209 -15.11 -16.39 -6.22
C GLU A 209 -14.01 -15.32 -6.29
N ALA A 210 -13.85 -14.51 -5.23
CA ALA A 210 -12.82 -13.48 -5.19
C ALA A 210 -11.41 -14.08 -5.17
N ARG A 211 -11.23 -15.17 -4.43
CA ARG A 211 -9.98 -15.90 -4.33
C ARG A 211 -9.62 -16.53 -5.67
N PHE A 212 -10.57 -17.18 -6.34
CA PHE A 212 -10.35 -17.75 -7.67
C PHE A 212 -9.89 -16.67 -8.67
N SER A 213 -10.57 -15.53 -8.72
CA SER A 213 -10.17 -14.40 -9.58
C SER A 213 -8.77 -13.85 -9.23
N MET A 214 -8.42 -13.80 -7.94
CA MET A 214 -7.07 -13.42 -7.52
C MET A 214 -6.02 -14.42 -8.01
N LEU A 215 -6.28 -15.73 -7.88
CA LEU A 215 -5.36 -16.78 -8.33
C LEU A 215 -5.23 -16.83 -9.86
N GLU A 216 -6.33 -16.64 -10.58
CA GLU A 216 -6.33 -16.54 -12.05
C GLU A 216 -5.41 -15.41 -12.53
N THR A 217 -5.47 -14.25 -11.88
CA THR A 217 -4.58 -13.11 -12.22
C THR A 217 -3.11 -13.42 -11.91
N LEU A 218 -2.82 -14.16 -10.82
CA LEU A 218 -1.44 -14.55 -10.49
C LEU A 218 -0.90 -15.61 -11.46
N ALA A 219 -1.78 -16.48 -11.96
CA ALA A 219 -1.42 -17.55 -12.90
C ALA A 219 -0.95 -17.03 -14.27
N ASP A 220 -1.27 -15.77 -14.63
CA ASP A 220 -0.74 -15.11 -15.83
C ASP A 220 0.81 -15.04 -15.84
N HIS A 221 1.45 -15.19 -14.68
CA HIS A 221 2.90 -15.11 -14.50
C HIS A 221 3.54 -16.35 -13.85
N ASP A 222 2.75 -17.35 -13.48
CA ASP A 222 3.22 -18.63 -12.94
C ASP A 222 2.53 -19.82 -13.63
N ASP A 223 3.28 -20.46 -14.55
CA ASP A 223 2.84 -21.65 -15.27
C ASP A 223 2.44 -22.79 -14.31
N GLN A 224 3.11 -22.91 -13.16
CA GLN A 224 2.80 -23.95 -12.17
C GLN A 224 1.45 -23.69 -11.51
N LEU A 225 1.18 -22.45 -11.11
CA LEU A 225 -0.12 -22.06 -10.57
C LEU A 225 -1.23 -22.23 -11.63
N MET A 226 -0.95 -21.90 -12.89
CA MET A 226 -1.90 -22.10 -13.99
C MET A 226 -2.27 -23.57 -14.17
N GLU A 227 -1.28 -24.49 -14.18
CA GLU A 227 -1.52 -25.94 -14.25
C GLU A 227 -2.39 -26.42 -13.07
N GLN A 228 -2.07 -25.98 -11.85
CA GLN A 228 -2.85 -26.34 -10.65
C GLN A 228 -4.31 -25.88 -10.73
N LEU A 229 -4.57 -24.68 -11.24
CA LEU A 229 -5.93 -24.16 -11.41
C LEU A 229 -6.72 -24.95 -12.47
N LEU A 230 -6.09 -25.32 -13.59
CA LEU A 230 -6.72 -26.11 -14.65
C LEU A 230 -7.05 -27.54 -14.21
N GLU A 231 -6.23 -28.12 -13.33
CA GLU A 231 -6.42 -29.45 -12.76
C GLU A 231 -7.32 -29.45 -11.51
N GLU A 232 -7.88 -28.29 -11.13
CA GLU A 232 -8.68 -28.10 -9.91
C GLU A 232 -7.93 -28.53 -8.61
N ILE A 233 -6.60 -28.40 -8.62
CA ILE A 233 -5.72 -28.68 -7.48
C ILE A 233 -5.55 -27.41 -6.66
N GLU A 234 -5.88 -27.46 -5.36
CA GLU A 234 -5.70 -26.31 -4.47
C GLU A 234 -4.20 -25.97 -4.32
N PRO A 235 -3.77 -24.76 -4.72
CA PRO A 235 -2.38 -24.35 -4.60
C PRO A 235 -1.97 -24.18 -3.13
N PRO A 236 -0.74 -24.57 -2.75
CA PRO A 236 -0.27 -24.41 -1.38
C PRO A 236 -0.14 -22.92 -1.03
N LYS A 237 -0.52 -22.54 0.21
CA LYS A 237 -0.51 -21.13 0.66
C LYS A 237 0.85 -20.46 0.49
N ASP A 238 1.93 -21.18 0.75
CA ASP A 238 3.28 -20.64 0.62
C ASP A 238 3.64 -20.27 -0.82
N ALA A 239 3.13 -21.01 -1.82
CA ALA A 239 3.31 -20.66 -3.23
C ALA A 239 2.55 -19.38 -3.57
N ILE A 240 1.30 -19.25 -3.10
CA ILE A 240 0.51 -18.03 -3.31
C ILE A 240 1.18 -16.79 -2.70
N PHE A 241 1.80 -16.93 -1.52
CA PHE A 241 2.58 -15.84 -0.93
C PHE A 241 3.83 -15.52 -1.73
N ASP A 242 4.50 -16.53 -2.29
CA ASP A 242 5.63 -16.35 -3.20
C ASP A 242 5.19 -15.59 -4.46
N ASP A 243 4.11 -15.99 -5.13
CA ASP A 243 3.59 -15.30 -6.32
C ASP A 243 3.19 -13.84 -6.03
N LEU A 244 2.46 -13.60 -4.93
CA LEU A 244 2.09 -12.25 -4.51
C LEU A 244 3.31 -11.35 -4.28
N ALA A 245 4.40 -11.91 -3.75
CA ALA A 245 5.63 -11.18 -3.54
C ALA A 245 6.44 -11.00 -4.84
N ALA A 246 6.48 -12.01 -5.70
CA ALA A 246 7.15 -11.94 -7.00
C ALA A 246 6.50 -10.88 -7.89
N ASP A 247 5.19 -10.96 -8.08
CA ASP A 247 4.45 -10.09 -8.99
C ASP A 247 4.41 -8.64 -8.50
N LEU A 248 4.38 -8.42 -7.18
CA LEU A 248 4.55 -7.06 -6.63
C LEU A 248 5.94 -6.50 -6.95
N ARG A 249 7.01 -7.28 -6.73
CA ARG A 249 8.40 -6.82 -6.91
C ARG A 249 8.73 -6.57 -8.37
N ASP A 250 8.20 -7.41 -9.26
CA ASP A 250 8.34 -7.28 -10.71
C ASP A 250 7.45 -6.16 -11.27
N GLY A 251 6.50 -5.65 -10.48
CA GLY A 251 5.55 -4.63 -10.89
C GLY A 251 4.50 -5.18 -11.87
N ALA A 252 4.31 -6.49 -11.93
CA ALA A 252 3.38 -7.18 -12.81
C ALA A 252 1.91 -6.97 -12.39
N VAL A 253 1.68 -6.73 -11.10
CA VAL A 253 0.38 -6.36 -10.54
C VAL A 253 0.51 -5.21 -9.55
N THR A 254 -0.60 -4.51 -9.28
CA THR A 254 -0.72 -3.60 -8.15
C THR A 254 -1.63 -4.24 -7.10
N PRO A 255 -1.07 -4.81 -6.01
CA PRO A 255 -1.87 -5.33 -4.91
C PRO A 255 -2.75 -4.24 -4.29
N VAL A 256 -4.04 -4.54 -4.12
CA VAL A 256 -5.02 -3.66 -3.48
C VAL A 256 -5.38 -4.20 -2.11
N LEU A 257 -5.08 -3.40 -1.09
CA LEU A 257 -5.55 -3.57 0.28
C LEU A 257 -6.64 -2.55 0.58
N ILE A 258 -7.54 -2.88 1.50
CA ILE A 258 -8.69 -2.04 1.83
C ILE A 258 -8.66 -1.60 3.29
N GLY A 259 -9.17 -0.40 3.57
CA GLY A 259 -9.31 0.04 4.94
C GLY A 259 -9.88 1.44 5.10
N THR A 260 -9.87 1.89 6.35
CA THR A 260 -10.27 3.23 6.76
C THR A 260 -9.17 3.77 7.66
N ALA A 261 -8.24 4.51 7.07
CA ALA A 261 -7.08 5.07 7.77
C ALA A 261 -7.50 5.95 8.96
N GLU A 262 -8.60 6.69 8.83
CA GLU A 262 -9.18 7.54 9.89
C GLU A 262 -9.51 6.74 11.17
N LYS A 263 -9.79 5.44 11.04
CA LYS A 263 -10.10 4.53 12.15
C LYS A 263 -8.96 3.56 12.47
N GLY A 264 -7.80 3.69 11.82
CA GLY A 264 -6.67 2.76 11.94
C GLY A 264 -6.92 1.35 11.37
N ASN A 265 -7.97 1.17 10.56
CA ASN A 265 -8.38 -0.11 10.01
C ASN A 265 -7.57 -0.46 8.75
N GLY A 266 -7.16 -1.73 8.62
CA GLY A 266 -6.37 -2.24 7.49
C GLY A 266 -4.86 -1.95 7.57
N VAL A 267 -4.43 -1.04 8.45
CA VAL A 267 -3.03 -0.60 8.59
C VAL A 267 -2.08 -1.75 8.91
N LEU A 268 -2.47 -2.65 9.82
CA LEU A 268 -1.62 -3.78 10.19
C LEU A 268 -1.41 -4.75 9.01
N ARG A 269 -2.43 -4.98 8.18
CA ARG A 269 -2.31 -5.80 6.97
C ARG A 269 -1.40 -5.13 5.94
N LEU A 270 -1.52 -3.81 5.76
CA LEU A 270 -0.59 -3.03 4.92
C LEU A 270 0.86 -3.18 5.39
N LEU A 271 1.13 -3.03 6.69
CA LEU A 271 2.49 -3.21 7.25
C LEU A 271 3.03 -4.63 7.04
N LYS A 272 2.18 -5.65 7.21
CA LYS A 272 2.55 -7.05 6.93
C LYS A 272 2.89 -7.24 5.44
N THR A 273 2.08 -6.72 4.53
CA THR A 273 2.34 -6.80 3.09
C THR A 273 3.65 -6.09 2.73
N ILE A 274 3.89 -4.86 3.21
CA ILE A 274 5.17 -4.16 2.98
C ILE A 274 6.35 -5.00 3.49
N ARG A 275 6.24 -5.57 4.69
CA ARG A 275 7.31 -6.37 5.28
C ARG A 275 7.63 -7.64 4.48
N HIS A 276 6.62 -8.34 3.98
CA HIS A 276 6.79 -9.63 3.33
C HIS A 276 7.10 -9.50 1.83
N ASP A 277 6.47 -8.54 1.17
CA ASP A 277 6.33 -8.56 -0.28
C ASP A 277 7.21 -7.47 -0.93
N ALA A 278 7.51 -6.38 -0.23
CA ALA A 278 8.30 -5.28 -0.81
C ALA A 278 9.75 -5.69 -1.17
N PRO A 279 10.33 -5.05 -2.21
CA PRO A 279 11.74 -5.23 -2.57
C PRO A 279 12.69 -4.86 -1.42
N ASP A 280 13.95 -5.29 -1.53
CA ASP A 280 15.07 -4.80 -0.71
C ASP A 280 15.87 -3.72 -1.44
N ILE A 281 16.87 -3.21 -0.74
CA ILE A 281 17.81 -2.21 -1.26
C ILE A 281 18.60 -2.70 -2.47
N GLU A 282 18.84 -4.02 -2.62
CA GLU A 282 19.56 -4.58 -3.77
C GLU A 282 18.70 -4.47 -5.04
N ALA A 283 17.42 -4.81 -4.94
CA ALA A 283 16.45 -4.61 -6.02
C ALA A 283 16.34 -3.12 -6.39
N THR A 284 16.28 -2.22 -5.41
CA THR A 284 16.28 -0.78 -5.65
C THR A 284 17.57 -0.32 -6.33
N ARG A 285 18.75 -0.76 -5.88
CA ARG A 285 20.03 -0.41 -6.51
C ARG A 285 20.05 -0.81 -7.99
N LYS A 286 19.59 -2.03 -8.29
CA LYS A 286 19.50 -2.55 -9.66
C LYS A 286 18.53 -1.71 -10.50
N ARG A 287 17.35 -1.38 -9.97
CA ARG A 287 16.36 -0.52 -10.64
C ARG A 287 16.93 0.85 -10.99
N LEU A 288 17.73 1.44 -10.10
CA LEU A 288 18.35 2.75 -10.31
C LEU A 288 19.62 2.71 -11.18
N GLY A 289 20.06 1.52 -11.62
CA GLY A 289 21.32 1.38 -12.38
C GLY A 289 22.56 1.81 -11.59
N ALA A 290 22.49 1.78 -10.26
CA ALA A 290 23.62 2.17 -9.42
C ALA A 290 24.70 1.08 -9.42
N PRO A 291 25.99 1.46 -9.41
CA PRO A 291 27.10 0.54 -9.62
C PRO A 291 27.20 -0.54 -8.55
N ASP A 292 27.67 -1.72 -8.96
CA ASP A 292 28.00 -2.79 -8.05
C ASP A 292 29.29 -2.48 -7.25
N GLY A 293 29.31 -2.82 -5.96
CA GLY A 293 30.49 -2.72 -5.09
C GLY A 293 30.25 -2.00 -3.77
N ASN A 294 31.35 -1.68 -3.07
CA ASN A 294 31.36 -1.03 -1.74
C ASN A 294 31.41 0.51 -1.80
N ALA A 295 31.30 1.10 -2.99
CA ALA A 295 31.28 2.56 -3.12
C ALA A 295 29.98 3.11 -2.54
N THR A 296 30.08 4.10 -1.65
CA THR A 296 28.90 4.78 -1.13
C THR A 296 28.31 5.70 -2.19
N VAL A 297 27.08 5.41 -2.60
CA VAL A 297 26.27 6.26 -3.48
C VAL A 297 25.21 6.94 -2.63
N VAL A 298 25.02 8.24 -2.83
CA VAL A 298 24.01 9.03 -2.11
C VAL A 298 23.15 9.77 -3.11
N GLN A 299 21.82 9.71 -2.92
CA GLN A 299 20.85 10.52 -3.64
C GLN A 299 20.16 11.44 -2.63
N VAL A 300 20.22 12.74 -2.89
CA VAL A 300 19.57 13.74 -2.04
C VAL A 300 18.07 13.77 -2.38
N MET A 301 17.23 13.37 -1.43
CA MET A 301 15.77 13.41 -1.60
C MET A 301 15.18 14.79 -1.27
N LYS A 302 15.75 15.49 -0.28
CA LYS A 302 15.25 16.79 0.17
C LYS A 302 16.37 17.56 0.87
N THR A 303 16.38 18.88 0.69
CA THR A 303 17.24 19.81 1.45
C THR A 303 16.33 20.65 2.33
N ILE A 304 16.64 20.73 3.64
CA ILE A 304 15.84 21.48 4.61
C ILE A 304 16.77 22.49 5.29
N HIS A 305 16.37 23.76 5.31
CA HIS A 305 17.04 24.77 6.10
C HIS A 305 16.51 24.72 7.53
N THR A 306 17.31 24.22 8.46
CA THR A 306 16.92 24.22 9.88
C THR A 306 17.15 25.60 10.48
N ALA A 307 16.44 25.91 11.57
CA ALA A 307 16.61 27.19 12.27
C ALA A 307 18.03 27.44 12.80
N HIS A 308 18.91 26.42 12.77
CA HIS A 308 20.27 26.49 13.29
C HIS A 308 21.35 26.66 12.21
N GLY A 309 20.99 26.78 10.93
CA GLY A 309 21.95 26.97 9.82
C GLY A 309 22.52 25.66 9.29
#